data_AF-A0A933ZTC3-F1
#
_entry.id   AF-A0A933ZTC3-F1
#
_cell.length_a   1.000
_cell.length_b   1.000
_cell.length_c   1.000
_cell.angle_alpha   90.00
_cell.angle_beta   90.00
_cell.angle_gamma   90.00
#
_symmetry.space_group_name_H-M   'P 1'
#
loop_
_entity.id
_entity.type
_entity.pdbx_description
1 polymer ?
#
loop_
_entity_poly.entity_id
_entity_poly.type
_entity_poly.pdbx_seq_one_letter_code
_entity_poly.pdbx_strand_id
1 'polypeptide(L)' 'MELKRLSQVKTALEQALRSAEPWKLSFLITRVALRTGINLSEIREEQERDSAAVSKVLETLKSMGYQLDP' A
#
# COMPACT_ATOMS: atom_id res chain seq x y z
N MET A 1 -2.19 -5.46 14.12
CA MET A 1 -3.13 -4.37 13.83
C MET A 1 -3.80 -4.61 12.46
N GLU A 2 -4.96 -5.26 12.40
CA GLU A 2 -5.60 -5.57 11.10
C GLU A 2 -5.69 -4.35 10.17
N LEU A 3 -4.96 -4.38 9.05
CA LEU A 3 -4.96 -3.35 8.03
C LEU A 3 -6.28 -3.41 7.26
N LYS A 4 -7.24 -2.58 7.67
CA LYS A 4 -8.60 -2.53 7.09
C LYS A 4 -8.84 -1.31 6.21
N ARG A 5 -7.84 -0.43 6.10
CA ARG A 5 -7.92 0.81 5.32
C ARG A 5 -6.67 1.05 4.50
N LEU A 6 -6.82 1.66 3.33
CA LEU A 6 -5.69 1.99 2.46
C LEU A 6 -4.73 2.99 3.11
N SER A 7 -5.23 3.94 3.91
CA SER A 7 -4.39 4.86 4.69
C SER A 7 -3.51 4.14 5.73
N GLN A 8 -4.02 3.05 6.33
CA GLN A 8 -3.25 2.21 7.25
C GLN A 8 -2.16 1.44 6.49
N VAL A 9 -2.50 0.90 5.31
CA VAL A 9 -1.53 0.23 4.43
C VAL A 9 -0.42 1.19 4.02
N LYS A 10 -0.75 2.44 3.65
CA LYS A 10 0.22 3.49 3.33
C LYS A 10 1.15 3.77 4.51
N THR A 11 0.58 4.00 5.69
CA THR A 11 1.36 4.28 6.91
C THR A 11 2.30 3.10 7.24
N ALA A 12 1.81 1.86 7.17
CA ALA A 12 2.61 0.68 7.42
C ALA A 12 3.74 0.52 6.39
N LEU A 13 3.47 0.80 5.11
CA LEU A 13 4.47 0.80 4.05
C LEU A 13 5.55 1.87 4.28
N GLU A 14 5.15 3.08 4.65
CA GLU A 14 6.07 4.18 4.99
C GLU A 14 6.97 3.81 6.18
N GLN A 15 6.41 3.16 7.21
CA GLN A 15 7.17 2.69 8.36
C GLN A 15 8.15 1.58 8.00
N ALA A 16 7.72 0.59 7.20
CA ALA A 16 8.59 -0.48 6.73
C ALA A 16 9.75 0.04 5.86
N LEU A 17 9.55 1.16 5.17
CA LEU A 17 10.53 1.81 4.30
C LEU A 17 11.30 2.94 4.99
N ARG A 18 11.07 3.21 6.28
CA ARG A 18 11.66 4.36 6.99
C ARG A 18 13.19 4.32 7.04
N SER A 19 13.79 3.14 6.89
CA SER A 19 15.24 2.91 6.78
C SER A 19 15.75 2.86 5.34
N ALA A 20 14.86 3.00 4.36
CA ALA A 20 15.14 2.86 2.94
C ALA A 20 15.20 4.24 2.25
N GLU A 21 15.87 4.30 1.10
CA GLU A 21 16.03 5.55 0.35
C GLU A 21 14.66 6.14 -0.06
N PRO A 22 14.45 7.47 0.01
CA PRO A 22 13.15 8.11 -0.22
C PRO A 22 12.48 7.78 -1.56
N TRP A 23 13.26 7.51 -2.61
CA TRP A 23 12.75 7.17 -3.94
C TRP A 23 12.05 5.81 -3.98
N LYS A 24 12.35 4.90 -3.05
CA LYS A 24 11.74 3.56 -3.00
C LYS A 24 10.25 3.64 -2.72
N LEU A 25 9.82 4.54 -1.83
CA LEU A 25 8.40 4.71 -1.54
C LEU A 25 7.62 5.14 -2.79
N SER A 26 8.08 6.19 -3.48
CA SER A 26 7.44 6.65 -4.71
C SER A 26 7.40 5.57 -5.79
N PHE A 27 8.51 4.84 -5.97
CA PHE A 27 8.57 3.74 -6.94
C PHE A 27 7.57 2.63 -6.62
N LEU A 28 7.46 2.24 -5.34
CA LEU A 28 6.53 1.19 -4.91
C LEU A 28 5.08 1.62 -5.05
N ILE A 29 4.74 2.86 -4.67
CA ILE A 29 3.40 3.40 -4.86
C ILE A 29 3.01 3.38 -6.34
N THR A 30 3.90 3.80 -7.25
CA THR A 30 3.65 3.72 -8.69
C THR A 30 3.44 2.28 -9.17
N ARG A 31 4.27 1.33 -8.72
CA ARG A 31 4.13 -0.09 -9.08
C ARG A 31 2.82 -0.70 -8.59
N VAL A 32 2.41 -0.37 -7.36
CA VAL A 32 1.12 -0.77 -6.82
C VAL A 32 0.01 -0.20 -7.69
N ALA A 33 0.01 1.11 -7.97
CA ALA A 33 -1.01 1.76 -8.79
C ALA A 33 -1.15 1.13 -10.18
N LEU A 34 -0.04 0.82 -10.85
CA LEU A 34 -0.05 0.17 -12.17
C LEU A 34 -0.63 -1.26 -12.13
N ARG A 35 -0.47 -1.99 -11.02
CA ARG A 35 -0.96 -3.38 -10.89
C ARG A 35 -2.39 -3.46 -10.36
N THR A 36 -2.78 -2.51 -9.52
CA THR A 36 -4.06 -2.57 -8.79
C THR A 36 -5.09 -1.56 -9.29
N GLY A 37 -4.65 -0.48 -9.93
CA GLY A 37 -5.45 0.71 -10.21
C GLY A 37 -5.62 1.63 -9.00
N ILE A 38 -4.95 1.36 -7.87
CA ILE A 38 -5.11 2.10 -6.60
C ILE A 38 -3.85 2.91 -6.33
N ASN A 39 -3.99 4.23 -6.32
CA ASN A 39 -2.89 5.15 -5.98
C ASN A 39 -2.87 5.40 -4.47
N LEU A 40 -1.87 4.86 -3.76
CA LEU A 40 -1.73 5.08 -2.31
C LEU A 40 -1.33 6.52 -1.94
N SER A 41 -0.86 7.33 -2.90
CA SER A 41 -0.66 8.78 -2.68
C SER A 41 -1.97 9.57 -2.77
N GLU A 42 -2.98 9.04 -3.46
CA GLU A 42 -4.26 9.70 -3.76
C GLU A 42 -5.42 8.72 -3.56
N ILE A 43 -5.60 8.29 -2.31
CA ILE A 43 -6.68 7.36 -1.94
C ILE A 43 -8.01 8.10 -2.04
N ARG A 44 -8.93 7.55 -2.84
CA ARG A 44 -10.30 8.08 -2.94
C ARG A 44 -11.15 7.62 -1.77
N GLU A 45 -12.14 8.42 -1.39
CA GLU A 45 -12.98 8.15 -0.21
C GLU A 45 -13.73 6.81 -0.33
N GLU A 46 -14.20 6.46 -1.53
CA GLU A 46 -14.87 5.19 -1.81
C GLU A 46 -13.95 3.97 -1.69
N GLN A 47 -12.63 4.15 -1.83
CA GLN A 47 -11.64 3.07 -1.76
C GLN A 47 -11.09 2.86 -0.35
N GLU A 48 -11.14 3.89 0.50
CA GLU A 48 -10.48 3.92 1.80
C GLU A 48 -10.85 2.73 2.71
N ARG A 49 -12.11 2.27 2.64
CA ARG A 49 -12.63 1.14 3.42
C ARG A 49 -13.06 -0.05 2.56
N ASP A 50 -12.81 0.00 1.25
CA ASP A 50 -13.12 -1.12 0.37
C ASP A 50 -12.19 -2.28 0.70
N SER A 51 -12.76 -3.34 1.24
CA SER A 51 -12.02 -4.53 1.66
C SER A 51 -11.34 -5.22 0.47
N ALA A 52 -11.95 -5.18 -0.72
CA ALA A 52 -11.35 -5.75 -1.92
C ALA A 52 -10.13 -4.93 -2.38
N ALA A 53 -10.22 -3.61 -2.33
CA ALA A 53 -9.11 -2.71 -2.63
C ALA A 53 -7.92 -2.92 -1.67
N VAL A 54 -8.21 -3.00 -0.36
CA VAL A 54 -7.19 -3.25 0.67
C VAL A 54 -6.50 -4.59 0.46
N SER A 55 -7.27 -5.69 0.29
CA SER A 55 -6.71 -7.01 0.00
C SER A 55 -5.85 -7.02 -1.27
N LYS A 56 -6.33 -6.40 -2.36
CA LYS A 56 -5.60 -6.34 -3.63
C LYS A 56 -4.25 -5.62 -3.50
N VAL A 57 -4.20 -4.53 -2.73
CA VAL A 57 -2.95 -3.81 -2.46
C VAL A 57 -2.02 -4.65 -1.60
N LEU A 58 -2.50 -5.27 -0.51
CA LEU A 58 -1.69 -6.11 0.38
C LEU A 58 -1.09 -7.30 -0.36
N GLU A 59 -1.88 -8.00 -1.19
CA GLU A 59 -1.39 -9.10 -2.02
C GLU A 59 -0.34 -8.63 -3.04
N THR A 60 -0.55 -7.47 -3.65
CA THR A 60 0.43 -6.88 -4.58
C THR A 60 1.74 -6.55 -3.88
N LEU A 61 1.69 -5.93 -2.71
CA LEU A 61 2.87 -5.64 -1.89
C LEU A 61 3.60 -6.93 -1.49
N LYS A 62 2.87 -7.95 -1.06
CA LYS A 62 3.42 -9.27 -0.74
C LYS A 62 4.12 -9.90 -1.95
N SER A 63 3.51 -9.83 -3.14
CA SER A 63 4.12 -10.33 -4.39
C SER A 63 5.42 -9.60 -4.78
N MET A 64 5.61 -8.39 -4.26
CA MET A 64 6.79 -7.56 -4.47
C MET A 64 7.84 -7.74 -3.36
N GLY A 65 7.60 -8.64 -2.40
CA GLY A 65 8.50 -8.90 -1.27
C GLY A 65 8.26 -8.01 -0.04
N TYR A 66 7.19 -7.20 -0.04
CA TYR A 66 6.82 -6.36 1.08
C TYR A 66 5.68 -6.99 1.86
N GLN A 67 6.04 -7.77 2.88
CA GLN A 67 5.06 -8.30 3.81
C GLN A 67 4.80 -7.27 4.90
N LEU A 68 3.66 -6.60 4.79
CA LEU A 68 3.16 -5.74 5.87
C LEU A 68 2.44 -6.65 6.86
N ASP A 69 2.97 -6.76 8.08
CA ASP A 69 2.27 -7.49 9.12
C ASP A 69 0.93 -6.78 9.44
N PRO A 70 -0.17 -7.53 9.54
CA PRO A 70 -1.45 -6.99 10.01
C PRO A 70 -1.33 -6.62 11.49
#